data_AF-A0A015IAU5-F1
#
_entry.id   AF-A0A015IAU5-F1
#
_cell.length_a   1.000
_cell.length_b   1.000
_cell.length_c   1.000
_cell.angle_alpha   90.00
_cell.angle_beta   90.00
_cell.angle_gamma   90.00
#
_symmetry.space_group_name_H-M   'P 1'
#
loop_
_entity.id
_entity.type
_entity.pdbx_description
1 polymer ?
#
loop_
_entity_poly.entity_id
_entity_poly.type
_entity_poly.pdbx_seq_one_letter_code
_entity_poly.pdbx_strand_id
1 'polypeptide(L)' 'MMDTQLNANEKTNYLEWIEFDQFDLVENINKRGAFSSIYSAVWMEGPRWNLDEEAETWNRYGPIKVILKRL' A
#
# COMPACT_ATOMS: atom_id res chain seq x y z
N MET A 1 -13.46 -0.26 14.37
CA MET A 1 -12.42 0.04 13.35
C MET A 1 -11.20 0.76 13.94
N MET A 2 -11.25 1.25 15.19
CA MET A 2 -10.14 1.98 15.82
C MET A 2 -9.22 1.09 16.69
N ASP A 3 -9.70 -0.09 17.13
CA ASP A 3 -9.02 -0.86 18.18
C ASP A 3 -7.95 -1.85 17.68
N THR A 4 -7.90 -2.14 16.37
CA THR A 4 -6.93 -3.12 15.83
C THR A 4 -5.54 -2.52 15.58
N GLN A 5 -5.40 -1.19 15.68
CA GLN A 5 -4.14 -0.46 15.43
C GLN A 5 -3.27 -0.24 16.68
N LEU A 6 -3.80 -0.44 17.89
CA LEU A 6 -3.12 -0.09 19.15
C LEU A 6 -1.98 -1.05 19.57
N ASN A 7 -1.84 -2.22 18.93
CA ASN A 7 -0.90 -3.28 19.34
C ASN A 7 0.15 -3.68 18.28
N ALA A 8 0.35 -2.87 17.22
CA ALA A 8 1.37 -3.17 16.21
C ALA A 8 2.78 -2.80 16.72
N ASN A 9 3.48 -3.78 17.29
CA ASN A 9 4.82 -3.65 17.89
C ASN A 9 5.94 -3.90 16.85
N GLU A 10 6.11 -2.98 15.88
CA GLU A 10 7.11 -2.93 14.76
C GLU A 10 6.63 -3.52 13.39
N LYS A 11 6.95 -3.01 12.17
CA LYS A 11 7.83 -1.95 11.61
C LYS A 11 7.12 -1.10 10.51
N THR A 12 6.08 -0.35 10.85
CA THR A 12 5.49 0.65 9.91
C THR A 12 4.89 1.78 10.72
N ASN A 13 5.71 2.76 11.09
CA ASN A 13 5.36 3.86 11.98
C ASN A 13 4.48 4.95 11.34
N TYR A 14 3.98 4.74 10.13
CA TYR A 14 3.08 5.70 9.48
C TYR A 14 2.13 5.00 8.51
N LEU A 15 0.94 5.59 8.36
CA LEU A 15 -0.05 5.22 7.35
C LEU A 15 -0.02 6.29 6.27
N GLU A 16 0.17 5.87 5.02
CA GLU A 16 0.12 6.76 3.86
C GLU A 16 -1.24 6.57 3.16
N TRP A 17 -1.96 7.68 2.94
CA TRP A 17 -3.12 7.70 2.07
C TRP A 17 -2.65 7.82 0.62
N ILE A 18 -3.14 6.91 -0.24
CA ILE A 18 -2.71 6.79 -1.63
C ILE A 18 -3.98 6.79 -2.49
N GLU A 19 -4.01 7.66 -3.49
CA GLU A 19 -5.09 7.69 -4.48
C GLU A 19 -5.06 6.39 -5.31
N PHE A 20 -6.24 5.88 -5.66
CA PHE A 20 -6.34 4.58 -6.34
C PHE A 20 -5.75 4.60 -7.76
N ASP A 21 -5.64 5.77 -8.38
CA ASP A 21 -5.05 5.98 -9.70
C ASP A 21 -3.53 5.73 -9.77
N GLN A 22 -2.85 5.61 -8.62
CA GLN A 22 -1.42 5.26 -8.56
C GLN A 22 -1.16 3.75 -8.73
N PHE A 23 -2.21 2.94 -8.83
CA PHE A 23 -2.12 1.49 -8.97
C PHE A 23 -2.46 1.06 -10.40
N ASP A 24 -1.49 0.43 -11.06
CA ASP A 24 -1.63 -0.17 -12.38
C ASP A 24 -1.86 -1.69 -12.30
N LEU A 25 -2.31 -2.27 -13.41
CA LEU A 25 -2.50 -3.72 -13.58
C LEU A 25 -3.31 -4.34 -12.43
N VAL A 26 -4.39 -3.67 -12.03
CA VAL A 26 -5.27 -4.14 -10.96
C VAL A 26 -6.07 -5.35 -11.41
N GLU A 27 -5.78 -6.50 -10.82
CA GLU A 27 -6.41 -7.78 -11.14
C GLU A 27 -7.06 -8.41 -9.91
N ASN A 28 -8.30 -8.86 -10.03
CA ASN A 28 -8.96 -9.60 -8.96
C ASN A 28 -8.37 -11.02 -8.86
N ILE A 29 -7.74 -11.31 -7.72
CA ILE A 29 -7.11 -12.61 -7.48
C ILE A 29 -8.02 -13.56 -6.68
N ASN A 30 -9.12 -13.05 -6.13
CA ASN A 30 -10.06 -13.84 -5.35
C ASN A 30 -11.29 -14.26 -6.17
N LYS A 31 -11.13 -15.32 -6.97
CA LYS A 31 -12.19 -15.82 -7.86
C LYS A 31 -13.31 -16.60 -7.15
N ARG A 32 -13.18 -16.93 -5.84
CA ARG A 32 -14.06 -17.91 -5.14
C ARG A 32 -14.33 -17.66 -3.65
N GLY A 33 -14.24 -16.43 -3.13
CA GLY A 33 -14.42 -16.15 -1.70
C GLY A 33 -15.55 -15.17 -1.38
N ALA A 34 -16.52 -15.58 -0.57
CA ALA A 34 -17.73 -14.82 -0.23
C ALA A 34 -17.54 -13.62 0.74
N PHE A 35 -16.32 -13.34 1.22
CA PHE A 35 -16.14 -12.44 2.39
C PHE A 35 -15.10 -11.31 2.23
N SER A 36 -14.29 -11.26 1.17
CA SER A 36 -13.56 -10.02 0.81
C SER A 36 -12.96 -10.12 -0.59
N SER A 37 -13.04 -9.04 -1.36
CA SER A 37 -12.40 -8.95 -2.67
C SER A 37 -10.92 -8.58 -2.48
N ILE A 38 -10.03 -9.45 -2.96
CA ILE A 38 -8.58 -9.22 -2.94
C ILE A 38 -8.12 -9.02 -4.38
N TYR A 39 -7.30 -8.00 -4.59
CA TYR A 39 -6.71 -7.65 -5.88
C TYR A 39 -5.19 -7.65 -5.77
N SER A 40 -4.51 -8.02 -6.85
CA SER A 40 -3.10 -7.67 -7.04
C SER A 40 -3.02 -6.42 -7.90
N ALA A 41 -2.04 -5.56 -7.61
CA ALA A 41 -1.76 -4.38 -8.42
C ALA A 41 -0.26 -4.10 -8.43
N VAL A 42 0.17 -3.21 -9.31
CA VAL A 42 1.50 -2.61 -9.31
C VAL A 42 1.37 -1.17 -8.84
N TRP A 43 2.00 -0.84 -7.71
CA TRP A 43 2.11 0.55 -7.27
C TRP A 43 3.32 1.17 -7.95
N MET A 44 3.09 2.07 -8.91
CA MET A 44 4.14 2.59 -9.78
C MET A 44 5.14 3.47 -9.04
N GLU A 45 4.63 4.32 -8.15
CA GLU A 45 5.44 5.19 -7.30
C GLU A 45 6.08 4.41 -6.14
N GLY A 46 5.36 3.44 -5.58
CA GLY A 46 5.83 2.64 -4.45
C GLY A 46 5.90 3.41 -3.13
N PRO A 47 6.26 2.71 -2.03
CA PRO A 47 6.32 3.30 -0.71
C PRO A 47 7.46 4.31 -0.59
N ARG A 48 7.23 5.33 0.23
CA ARG A 48 8.31 6.21 0.70
C ARG A 48 9.27 5.42 1.56
N TRP A 49 10.57 5.63 1.39
CA TRP A 49 11.58 4.88 2.14
C TRP A 49 12.58 5.79 2.83
N ASN A 50 13.22 6.69 2.08
CA ASN A 50 14.24 7.60 2.59
C ASN A 50 13.84 9.05 2.34
N LEU A 51 14.12 9.93 3.30
CA LEU A 51 14.11 11.37 3.07
C LEU A 51 15.44 11.76 2.42
N ASP A 52 15.35 12.41 1.26
CA ASP A 52 16.46 13.14 0.68
C ASP A 52 16.56 14.50 1.40
N GLU A 53 17.59 14.67 2.24
CA GLU A 53 17.79 15.90 3.00
C GLU A 53 18.22 17.07 2.12
N GLU A 54 18.85 16.82 0.97
CA GLU A 54 19.32 17.85 0.04
C GLU A 54 18.17 18.36 -0.84
N ALA A 55 17.33 17.45 -1.33
CA ALA A 55 16.17 17.79 -2.13
C ALA A 55 14.92 18.12 -1.30
N GLU A 56 14.95 17.90 0.02
CA GLU A 56 13.79 17.98 0.94
C GLU A 56 12.59 17.12 0.48
N THR A 57 12.85 15.99 -0.19
CA THR A 57 11.80 15.13 -0.76
C THR A 57 11.94 13.68 -0.31
N TRP A 58 10.83 12.95 -0.27
CA TRP A 58 10.86 11.51 0.03
C TRP A 58 11.13 10.70 -1.22
N ASN A 59 12.22 9.95 -1.22
CA ASN A 59 12.50 8.93 -2.22
C ASN A 59 11.48 7.80 -2.11
N ARG A 60 10.85 7.48 -3.24
CA ARG A 60 9.93 6.35 -3.38
C ARG A 60 10.58 5.20 -4.14
N TYR A 61 10.21 3.98 -3.77
CA TYR A 61 10.74 2.77 -4.40
C TYR A 61 9.63 2.00 -5.09
N GLY A 62 9.32 2.40 -6.31
CA GLY A 62 8.46 1.68 -7.24
C GLY A 62 9.16 1.39 -8.56
N PRO A 63 8.53 0.63 -9.47
CA PRO A 63 7.23 -0.02 -9.32
C PRO A 63 7.31 -1.28 -8.43
N ILE A 64 6.32 -1.50 -7.57
CA ILE A 64 6.26 -2.68 -6.69
C ILE A 64 4.91 -3.39 -6.77
N LYS A 65 4.93 -4.73 -6.79
CA LYS A 65 3.71 -5.54 -6.72
C LYS A 65 3.13 -5.52 -5.31
N VAL A 66 1.86 -5.13 -5.19
CA VAL A 66 1.13 -5.00 -3.92
C VAL A 66 -0.18 -5.79 -3.95
N ILE A 67 -0.76 -5.98 -2.76
CA ILE A 67 -2.07 -6.60 -2.57
C ILE A 67 -3.03 -5.54 -2.05
N LEU A 68 -4.16 -5.34 -2.73
CA LEU A 68 -5.24 -4.48 -2.31
C LEU A 68 -6.37 -5.33 -1.73
N LYS A 69 -6.83 -4.97 -0.52
CA LYS A 69 -7.98 -5.61 0.12
C LYS A 69 -9.11 -4.59 0.20
N ARG A 70 -10.26 -4.90 -0.40
CA ARG A 70 -11.49 -4.13 -0.19
C ARG A 70 -12.17 -4.63 1.10
N LEU A 71 -12.26 -3.74 2.10
CA LEU A 71 -12.95 -3.99 3.37
C LEU A 71 -14.46 -3.78 3.26
#